data_AF-S7RMT8-F1
#
_entry.id   AF-S7RMT8-F1
#
_cell.length_a   1.000
_cell.length_b   1.000
_cell.length_c   1.000
_cell.angle_alpha   90.00
_cell.angle_beta   90.00
_cell.angle_gamma   90.00
#
_symmetry.space_group_name_H-M   'P 1'
#
loop_
_entity.id
_entity.type
_entity.pdbx_description
1 polymer ?
#
loop_
_entity_poly.entity_id
_entity_poly.type
_entity_poly.pdbx_seq_one_letter_code
_entity_poly.pdbx_strand_id
1 'polypeptide(L)'
;MRAYYFDNVPGDQRLPHDSGKSVLLEKLSALGVHYWSIPVSPSGEPDEEAVDRIARERDYKNRDVIDVSRQGLGAAYESKIKMFFEEHMHEDEEIRYILAGSGFFDVREHPTDNWIRIAMHPGDMIVLPAGIYHRFTLDEADRIRAMRLFKDEPKWTPYNRGHETDANPIRGEYLRAIGVGA
;
A
#
# COMPACT_ATOMS: atom_id res chain seq x y z
N MET A 1 8.37 8.75 4.41
CA MET A 1 6.89 8.83 4.34
C MET A 1 6.28 9.81 5.34
N ARG A 2 5.03 10.26 5.09
CA ARG A 2 4.17 10.98 6.04
C ARG A 2 2.81 10.28 6.08
N ALA A 3 2.24 10.07 7.26
CA ALA A 3 0.90 9.49 7.42
C ALA A 3 -0.01 10.39 8.26
N TYR A 4 -1.29 10.44 7.91
CA TYR A 4 -2.29 11.32 8.55
C TYR A 4 -3.70 10.81 8.27
N TYR A 5 -4.66 11.25 9.09
CA TYR A 5 -6.06 10.93 8.84
C TYR A 5 -6.60 11.69 7.61
N PHE A 6 -7.33 10.97 6.78
CA PHE A 6 -8.02 11.52 5.62
C PHE A 6 -9.18 12.43 6.06
N ASP A 7 -9.36 13.58 5.42
CA ASP A 7 -10.38 14.58 5.80
C ASP A 7 -11.82 14.21 5.41
N ASN A 8 -11.99 13.24 4.51
CA ASN A 8 -13.28 12.81 3.93
C ASN A 8 -14.05 13.92 3.19
N VAL A 9 -13.37 15.00 2.80
CA VAL A 9 -13.96 16.05 1.97
C VAL A 9 -14.15 15.47 0.56
N PRO A 10 -15.33 15.62 -0.07
CA PRO A 10 -15.52 15.21 -1.46
C PRO A 10 -14.59 15.98 -2.39
N GLY A 11 -13.95 15.30 -3.34
CA GLY A 11 -13.02 15.96 -4.27
C GLY A 11 -12.19 14.98 -5.09
N ASP A 12 -11.15 15.52 -5.74
CA ASP A 12 -10.17 14.71 -6.45
C ASP A 12 -9.32 13.91 -5.44
N GLN A 13 -9.47 12.58 -5.48
CA GLN A 13 -8.77 11.64 -4.60
C GLN A 13 -7.25 11.80 -4.57
N ARG A 14 -6.66 12.41 -5.61
CA ARG A 14 -5.22 12.64 -5.76
C ARG A 14 -4.72 13.84 -4.94
N LEU A 15 -5.61 14.65 -4.39
CA LEU A 15 -5.25 15.75 -3.49
C LEU A 15 -4.78 15.20 -2.13
N PRO A 16 -4.01 15.95 -1.33
CA PRO A 16 -3.51 15.46 -0.05
C PRO A 16 -4.59 14.97 0.92
N HIS A 17 -5.78 15.60 0.95
CA HIS A 17 -6.89 15.27 1.87
C HIS A 17 -6.46 15.14 3.34
N ASP A 18 -5.62 16.07 3.78
CA ASP A 18 -4.98 16.05 5.09
C ASP A 18 -5.84 16.75 6.14
N SER A 19 -6.37 15.99 7.08
CA SER A 19 -7.16 16.53 8.20
C SER A 19 -6.34 17.33 9.23
N GLY A 20 -5.01 17.38 9.09
CA GLY A 20 -4.07 17.96 10.05
C GLY A 20 -3.73 17.02 11.22
N LYS A 21 -4.39 15.87 11.31
CA LYS A 21 -4.15 14.87 12.37
C LYS A 21 -3.13 13.84 11.88
N SER A 22 -1.87 14.05 12.26
CA SER A 22 -0.77 13.16 11.90
C SER A 22 -0.89 11.79 12.58
N VAL A 23 -0.43 10.74 11.89
CA VAL A 23 -0.37 9.37 12.39
C VAL A 23 1.09 8.95 12.48
N LEU A 24 1.49 8.44 13.64
CA LEU A 24 2.84 7.95 13.90
C LEU A 24 3.04 6.54 13.35
N LEU A 25 4.30 6.17 13.08
CA LEU A 25 4.64 4.87 12.51
C LEU A 25 4.26 3.71 13.45
N GLU A 26 4.35 3.90 14.76
CA GLU A 26 3.95 2.91 15.77
C GLU A 26 2.48 2.54 15.62
N LYS A 27 1.63 3.50 15.24
CA LYS A 27 0.21 3.27 15.01
C LYS A 27 -0.04 2.45 13.75
N LEU A 28 0.74 2.68 12.70
CA LEU A 28 0.69 1.86 11.49
C LEU A 28 1.20 0.44 11.77
N SER A 29 2.29 0.31 12.54
CA SER A 29 2.80 -0.99 12.98
C SER A 29 1.80 -1.77 13.82
N ALA A 30 0.99 -1.10 14.65
CA ALA A 30 -0.10 -1.74 15.41
C ALA A 30 -1.23 -2.26 14.49
N LEU A 31 -1.36 -1.72 13.28
CA LEU A 31 -2.22 -2.24 12.21
C LEU A 31 -1.51 -3.28 11.34
N GLY A 32 -0.32 -3.75 11.72
CA GLY A 32 0.50 -4.68 10.93
C GLY A 32 1.14 -4.08 9.68
N VAL A 33 1.05 -2.77 9.47
CA VAL A 33 1.71 -2.07 8.36
C VAL A 33 3.17 -1.85 8.71
N HIS A 34 4.08 -2.39 7.91
CA HIS A 34 5.52 -2.22 8.09
C HIS A 34 6.10 -1.24 7.09
N TYR A 35 7.16 -0.54 7.50
CA TYR A 35 7.81 0.50 6.71
C TYR A 35 9.34 0.42 6.85
N TRP A 36 10.03 0.66 5.73
CA TRP A 36 11.46 0.90 5.68
C TRP A 36 11.76 2.13 4.81
N SER A 37 12.78 2.89 5.21
CA SER A 37 13.38 3.92 4.36
C SER A 37 14.68 3.36 3.79
N ILE A 38 14.70 3.15 2.47
CA ILE A 38 15.79 2.54 1.73
C ILE A 38 16.19 3.51 0.61
N PRO A 39 17.40 4.09 0.62
CA PRO A 39 17.81 5.03 -0.42
C PRO A 39 17.63 4.47 -1.84
N VAL A 40 17.18 5.32 -2.76
CA VAL A 40 17.15 5.03 -4.20
C VAL A 40 18.16 5.94 -4.88
N SER A 41 18.87 5.43 -5.88
CA SER A 41 19.81 6.24 -6.64
C SER A 41 19.11 7.40 -7.37
N PRO A 42 19.83 8.47 -7.77
CA PRO A 42 19.25 9.52 -8.61
C PRO A 42 18.69 9.03 -9.94
N SER A 43 19.16 7.89 -10.46
CA SER A 43 18.64 7.24 -11.66
C SER A 43 17.41 6.35 -11.41
N GLY A 44 16.93 6.24 -10.16
CA GLY A 44 15.79 5.40 -9.80
C GLY A 44 16.14 3.91 -9.67
N GLU A 45 17.40 3.60 -9.39
CA GLU A 45 17.86 2.23 -9.14
C GLU A 45 17.75 1.88 -7.65
N PRO A 46 17.23 0.69 -7.31
CA PRO A 46 17.09 0.24 -5.93
C PRO A 46 18.44 -0.04 -5.27
N ASP A 47 18.50 0.12 -3.95
CA ASP A 47 19.54 -0.53 -3.14
C ASP A 47 19.22 -2.03 -3.04
N GLU A 48 19.76 -2.81 -3.99
CA GLU A 48 19.50 -4.25 -4.10
C GLU A 48 19.90 -5.03 -2.83
N GLU A 49 20.98 -4.63 -2.15
CA GLU A 49 21.44 -5.33 -0.94
C GLU A 49 20.44 -5.13 0.21
N ALA A 50 19.95 -3.90 0.39
CA ALA A 50 18.93 -3.61 1.39
C ALA A 50 17.61 -4.32 1.10
N VAL A 51 17.18 -4.34 -0.16
CA VAL A 51 15.98 -5.06 -0.60
C VAL A 51 16.13 -6.57 -0.40
N ASP A 52 17.27 -7.16 -0.78
CA ASP A 52 17.53 -8.60 -0.64
C ASP A 52 17.58 -9.04 0.82
N ARG A 53 18.02 -8.17 1.75
CA ARG A 53 17.96 -8.46 3.19
C ARG A 53 16.51 -8.58 3.67
N ILE A 54 15.65 -7.63 3.31
CA ILE A 54 14.23 -7.66 3.71
C ILE A 54 13.52 -8.84 3.05
N ALA A 55 13.83 -9.12 1.78
CA ALA A 55 13.29 -10.27 1.06
C ALA A 55 13.65 -11.59 1.74
N ARG A 56 14.90 -11.76 2.19
CA ARG A 56 15.32 -12.95 2.96
C ARG A 56 14.63 -13.06 4.32
N GLU A 57 14.51 -11.94 5.05
CA GLU A 57 13.87 -11.91 6.37
C GLU A 57 12.37 -12.25 6.31
N ARG A 58 11.70 -11.91 5.21
CA ARG A 58 10.25 -12.07 5.03
C ARG A 58 9.84 -13.16 4.02
N ASP A 59 10.81 -13.94 3.54
CA ASP A 59 10.66 -15.01 2.55
C ASP A 59 10.00 -14.54 1.23
N TYR A 60 10.43 -13.39 0.70
CA TYR A 60 10.00 -12.91 -0.62
C TYR A 60 10.86 -13.53 -1.72
N LYS A 61 10.25 -14.37 -2.55
CA LYS A 61 10.94 -15.14 -3.60
C LYS A 61 10.91 -14.48 -4.97
N ASN A 62 9.94 -13.59 -5.20
CA ASN A 62 9.71 -12.97 -6.50
C ASN A 62 9.66 -11.45 -6.37
N ARG A 63 10.10 -10.74 -7.43
CA ARG A 63 9.97 -9.30 -7.56
C ARG A 63 9.81 -8.88 -9.02
N ASP A 64 9.11 -7.78 -9.24
CA ASP A 64 9.07 -7.09 -10.53
C ASP A 64 8.97 -5.57 -10.33
N VAL A 65 8.93 -4.82 -11.43
CA VAL A 65 8.78 -3.35 -11.41
C VAL A 65 7.59 -2.95 -12.25
N ILE A 66 6.72 -2.11 -11.69
CA ILE A 66 5.59 -1.49 -12.38
C ILE A 66 5.81 0.02 -12.54
N ASP A 67 5.48 0.58 -13.69
CA ASP A 67 5.33 2.02 -13.93
C ASP A 67 3.84 2.34 -14.06
N VAL A 68 3.27 2.90 -13.01
CA VAL A 68 1.88 3.35 -12.97
C VAL A 68 1.86 4.79 -13.45
N SER A 69 1.70 4.94 -14.76
CA SER A 69 1.48 6.19 -15.46
C SER A 69 0.66 5.92 -16.72
N ARG A 70 0.11 6.98 -17.35
CA ARG A 70 -0.60 6.84 -18.63
C ARG A 70 0.26 6.14 -19.68
N GLN A 71 1.56 6.44 -19.71
CA GLN A 71 2.50 5.80 -20.62
C GLN A 71 2.82 4.35 -20.19
N GLY A 72 3.12 4.12 -18.92
CA GLY A 72 3.53 2.82 -18.41
C GLY A 72 2.43 1.75 -18.50
N LEU A 73 1.17 2.13 -18.28
CA LEU A 73 0.02 1.21 -18.35
C LEU A 73 -0.72 1.22 -19.70
N GLY A 74 -0.48 2.24 -20.54
CA GLY A 74 -1.12 2.38 -21.84
C GLY A 74 -2.65 2.27 -21.77
N ALA A 75 -3.23 1.41 -22.61
CA ALA A 75 -4.68 1.21 -22.67
C ALA A 75 -5.31 0.70 -21.35
N ALA A 76 -4.53 0.09 -20.47
CA ALA A 76 -5.01 -0.42 -19.18
C ALA A 76 -5.05 0.65 -18.07
N TYR A 77 -4.54 1.87 -18.33
CA TYR A 77 -4.39 2.91 -17.31
C TYR A 77 -5.72 3.20 -16.58
N GLU A 78 -6.77 3.55 -17.32
CA GLU A 78 -8.06 3.98 -16.75
C GLU A 78 -8.76 2.87 -15.94
N SER A 79 -8.62 1.61 -16.35
CA SER A 79 -9.21 0.49 -15.60
C SER A 79 -8.40 0.16 -14.35
N LYS A 80 -7.06 0.20 -14.45
CA LYS A 80 -6.17 -0.11 -13.33
C LYS A 80 -6.24 0.93 -12.21
N ILE A 81 -6.22 2.23 -12.53
CA ILE A 81 -6.31 3.28 -11.48
C ILE A 81 -7.64 3.20 -10.71
N LYS A 82 -8.74 2.85 -11.37
CA LYS A 82 -10.04 2.64 -10.71
C LYS A 82 -10.01 1.44 -9.79
N MET A 83 -9.50 0.31 -10.28
CA MET A 83 -9.34 -0.92 -9.50
C MET A 83 -8.43 -0.72 -8.29
N PHE A 84 -7.33 0.03 -8.43
CA PHE A 84 -6.42 0.31 -7.32
C PHE A 84 -7.08 1.19 -6.24
N PHE A 85 -7.96 2.12 -6.63
CA PHE A 85 -8.58 3.04 -5.67
C PHE A 85 -9.88 2.51 -5.05
N GLU A 86 -10.51 1.51 -5.66
CA GLU A 86 -11.62 0.81 -5.02
C GLU A 86 -11.12 0.14 -3.73
N GLU A 87 -11.86 0.26 -2.63
CA GLU A 87 -11.44 -0.32 -1.35
C GLU A 87 -11.45 -1.85 -1.41
N HIS A 88 -10.30 -2.46 -1.14
CA HIS A 88 -10.10 -3.90 -1.27
C HIS A 88 -9.14 -4.45 -0.21
N MET A 89 -9.06 -5.78 -0.14
CA MET A 89 -8.03 -6.52 0.56
C MET A 89 -7.37 -7.55 -0.37
N HIS A 90 -6.21 -8.05 0.05
CA HIS A 90 -5.54 -9.20 -0.53
C HIS A 90 -5.41 -10.32 0.51
N GLU A 91 -5.34 -11.56 0.04
CA GLU A 91 -5.08 -12.74 0.89
C GLU A 91 -3.59 -12.93 1.18
N ASP A 92 -2.74 -12.18 0.49
CA ASP A 92 -1.30 -12.10 0.67
C ASP A 92 -0.90 -10.66 1.07
N GLU A 93 0.35 -10.49 1.51
CA GLU A 93 0.91 -9.16 1.76
C GLU A 93 1.00 -8.34 0.46
N GLU A 94 0.68 -7.05 0.53
CA GLU A 94 0.95 -6.09 -0.54
C GLU A 94 2.23 -5.32 -0.23
N ILE A 95 3.31 -5.65 -0.96
CA ILE A 95 4.64 -5.04 -0.78
C ILE A 95 4.96 -4.09 -1.92
N ARG A 96 5.36 -2.86 -1.59
CA ARG A 96 5.70 -1.81 -2.56
C ARG A 96 6.92 -1.04 -2.10
N TYR A 97 7.96 -1.01 -2.92
CA TYR A 97 9.14 -0.17 -2.75
C TYR A 97 9.19 0.88 -3.86
N ILE A 98 9.11 2.15 -3.50
CA ILE A 98 8.96 3.24 -4.47
C ILE A 98 10.33 3.63 -5.03
N LEU A 99 10.47 3.55 -6.35
CA LEU A 99 11.70 3.85 -7.09
C LEU A 99 11.68 5.25 -7.73
N ALA A 100 10.51 5.73 -8.14
CA ALA A 100 10.33 7.07 -8.70
C ALA A 100 8.87 7.54 -8.56
N GLY A 101 8.64 8.85 -8.62
CA GLY A 101 7.31 9.42 -8.49
C GLY A 101 6.74 9.23 -7.08
N SER A 102 5.42 9.31 -6.95
CA SER A 102 4.75 9.33 -5.64
C SER A 102 3.28 8.95 -5.73
N GLY A 103 2.69 8.68 -4.57
CA GLY A 103 1.28 8.33 -4.45
C GLY A 103 0.86 8.08 -3.01
N PHE A 104 -0.40 7.72 -2.84
CA PHE A 104 -1.02 7.49 -1.54
C PHE A 104 -1.51 6.06 -1.40
N PHE A 105 -1.15 5.42 -0.30
CA PHE A 105 -1.86 4.25 0.20
C PHE A 105 -2.79 4.70 1.32
N ASP A 106 -4.08 4.44 1.18
CA ASP A 106 -5.03 4.64 2.26
C ASP A 106 -5.33 3.29 2.92
N VAL A 107 -5.30 3.23 4.24
CA VAL A 107 -5.60 2.02 5.02
C VAL A 107 -6.70 2.30 6.05
N ARG A 108 -7.53 1.30 6.36
CA ARG A 108 -8.52 1.41 7.43
C ARG A 108 -7.89 1.22 8.81
N GLU A 109 -8.14 2.18 9.69
CA GLU A 109 -7.87 2.05 11.11
C GLU A 109 -8.86 1.08 11.79
N HIS A 110 -8.42 0.44 12.86
CA HIS A 110 -9.33 -0.16 13.85
C HIS A 110 -9.18 0.54 15.21
N PRO A 111 -10.27 0.74 16.00
CA PRO A 111 -11.67 0.31 15.79
C PRO A 111 -12.55 1.30 15.02
N THR A 112 -12.03 2.46 14.66
CA THR A 112 -12.85 3.57 14.14
C THR A 112 -13.29 3.39 12.69
N ASP A 113 -12.63 2.48 11.95
CA ASP A 113 -12.77 2.33 10.50
C ASP A 113 -12.44 3.62 9.72
N ASN A 114 -11.67 4.54 10.31
CA ASN A 114 -11.26 5.77 9.65
C ASN A 114 -10.14 5.51 8.62
N TRP A 115 -10.12 6.30 7.56
CA TRP A 115 -9.02 6.29 6.60
C TRP A 115 -7.78 6.98 7.15
N ILE A 116 -6.65 6.28 7.11
CA ILE A 116 -5.31 6.84 7.27
C ILE A 116 -4.66 6.87 5.88
N ARG A 117 -4.27 8.05 5.42
CA ARG A 117 -3.53 8.27 4.17
C ARG A 117 -2.03 8.25 4.45
N ILE A 118 -1.30 7.50 3.64
CA ILE A 118 0.16 7.31 3.73
C ILE A 118 0.78 7.82 2.42
N ALA A 119 1.49 8.94 2.50
CA ALA A 119 2.18 9.55 1.37
C ALA A 119 3.55 8.88 1.16
N MET A 120 3.73 8.26 0.00
CA MET A 120 4.89 7.45 -0.37
C MET A 120 5.68 8.10 -1.49
N HIS A 121 7.00 8.15 -1.33
CA HIS A 121 7.95 8.81 -2.24
C HIS A 121 9.16 7.89 -2.49
N PRO A 122 10.07 8.23 -3.43
CA PRO A 122 11.21 7.37 -3.73
C PRO A 122 12.03 7.07 -2.48
N GLY A 123 12.30 5.80 -2.27
CA GLY A 123 12.98 5.28 -1.09
C GLY A 123 12.07 4.81 0.03
N ASP A 124 10.76 5.02 -0.06
CA ASP A 124 9.81 4.44 0.87
C ASP A 124 9.45 3.00 0.45
N MET A 125 9.60 2.04 1.36
CA MET A 125 9.08 0.67 1.23
C MET A 125 7.98 0.44 2.26
N ILE A 126 6.82 -0.06 1.81
CA ILE A 126 5.67 -0.41 2.66
C ILE A 126 5.27 -1.86 2.44
N VAL A 127 4.84 -2.50 3.53
CA VAL A 127 4.17 -3.81 3.51
C VAL A 127 2.81 -3.63 4.17
N LEU A 128 1.75 -3.85 3.39
CA LEU A 128 0.39 -3.95 3.90
C LEU A 128 0.10 -5.42 4.22
N PRO A 129 -0.34 -5.75 5.44
CA PRO A 129 -0.58 -7.15 5.81
C PRO A 129 -1.78 -7.72 5.06
N ALA A 130 -1.75 -9.03 4.83
CA ALA A 130 -2.91 -9.75 4.28
C ALA A 130 -4.17 -9.44 5.10
N GLY A 131 -5.30 -9.26 4.43
CA GLY A 131 -6.59 -8.98 5.06
C GLY A 131 -6.81 -7.53 5.52
N ILE A 132 -5.86 -6.61 5.39
CA ILE A 132 -6.14 -5.19 5.65
C ILE A 132 -6.96 -4.57 4.50
N TYR A 133 -7.99 -3.80 4.86
CA TYR A 133 -8.67 -2.96 3.87
C TYR A 133 -7.82 -1.74 3.54
N HIS A 134 -7.56 -1.58 2.25
CA HIS A 134 -6.74 -0.51 1.72
C HIS A 134 -7.17 -0.12 0.31
N ARG A 135 -6.56 0.95 -0.20
CA ARG A 135 -6.63 1.40 -1.59
C ARG A 135 -5.39 2.21 -1.94
N PHE A 136 -5.14 2.36 -3.23
CA PHE A 136 -4.04 3.15 -3.76
C PHE A 136 -4.54 4.20 -4.76
N THR A 137 -3.96 5.39 -4.71
CA THR A 137 -4.09 6.40 -5.77
C THR A 137 -2.75 7.07 -6.04
N LEU A 138 -2.56 7.49 -7.29
CA LEU A 138 -1.54 8.49 -7.61
C LEU A 138 -1.87 9.80 -6.87
N ASP A 139 -0.85 10.63 -6.69
CA ASP A 139 -1.05 12.04 -6.38
C ASP A 139 -1.16 12.88 -7.68
N GLU A 140 -1.13 14.20 -7.56
CA GLU A 140 -1.26 15.11 -8.70
C GLU A 140 -0.09 15.02 -9.70
N ALA A 141 1.01 14.33 -9.38
CA ALA A 141 2.11 14.08 -10.32
C ALA A 141 1.81 12.94 -11.31
N ASP A 142 0.70 12.20 -11.12
CA ASP A 142 0.18 11.18 -12.06
C ASP A 142 1.19 10.08 -12.46
N ARG A 143 2.19 9.82 -11.61
CA ARG A 143 3.19 8.79 -11.87
C ARG A 143 3.80 8.22 -10.61
N ILE A 144 3.87 6.90 -10.55
CA ILE A 144 4.73 6.17 -9.61
C ILE A 144 5.39 4.99 -10.31
N ARG A 145 6.67 4.75 -10.01
CA ARG A 145 7.39 3.52 -10.36
C ARG A 145 7.71 2.79 -9.07
N ALA A 146 7.26 1.55 -8.95
CA ALA A 146 7.43 0.76 -7.74
C ALA A 146 7.98 -0.63 -8.09
N MET A 147 8.93 -1.09 -7.29
CA MET A 147 9.24 -2.50 -7.19
C MET A 147 8.17 -3.18 -6.32
N ARG A 148 7.67 -4.32 -6.79
CA ARG A 148 6.71 -5.15 -6.08
C ARG A 148 7.41 -6.44 -5.69
N LEU A 149 7.19 -6.91 -4.46
CA LEU A 149 7.77 -8.15 -3.94
C LEU A 149 6.66 -9.12 -3.54
N PHE A 150 6.93 -10.43 -3.58
CA PHE A 150 5.96 -11.48 -3.27
C PHE A 150 6.61 -12.66 -2.57
N LYS A 151 5.86 -13.30 -1.67
CA LYS A 151 6.25 -14.57 -1.05
C LYS A 151 6.30 -15.71 -2.08
N ASP A 152 5.25 -15.87 -2.88
CA ASP A 152 5.15 -16.92 -3.90
C ASP A 152 4.83 -16.30 -5.28
N GLU A 153 4.25 -17.07 -6.20
CA GLU A 153 3.77 -16.52 -7.48
C GLU A 153 2.70 -15.45 -7.23
N PRO A 154 2.76 -14.30 -7.92
CA PRO A 154 1.96 -13.15 -7.54
C PRO A 154 0.47 -13.38 -7.82
N LYS A 155 -0.32 -13.40 -6.74
CA LYS A 155 -1.78 -13.35 -6.81
C LYS A 155 -2.25 -11.91 -6.69
N TRP A 156 -2.63 -11.35 -7.83
CA TRP A 156 -3.01 -9.93 -7.93
C TRP A 156 -4.47 -9.64 -7.62
N THR A 157 -5.27 -10.65 -7.31
CA THR A 157 -6.72 -10.51 -7.21
C THR A 157 -7.08 -9.59 -6.03
N PRO A 158 -7.62 -8.39 -6.29
CA PRO A 158 -8.21 -7.59 -5.24
C PRO A 158 -9.57 -8.19 -4.89
N TYR A 159 -9.86 -8.30 -3.60
CA TYR A 159 -11.19 -8.61 -3.12
C TYR A 159 -11.81 -7.34 -2.55
N ASN A 160 -12.75 -6.75 -3.30
CA ASN A 160 -13.39 -5.51 -2.90
C ASN A 160 -14.14 -5.71 -1.58
N ARG A 161 -14.18 -4.67 -0.75
CA ARG A 161 -14.82 -4.72 0.57
C ARG A 161 -16.32 -5.02 0.45
N GLY A 162 -16.78 -5.98 1.24
CA GLY A 162 -18.16 -6.43 1.28
C GLY A 162 -18.34 -7.62 2.24
N HIS A 163 -19.55 -8.18 2.25
CA HIS A 163 -19.89 -9.26 3.18
C HIS A 163 -18.99 -10.51 3.04
N GLU A 164 -18.58 -10.84 1.81
CA GLU A 164 -17.69 -11.98 1.55
C GLU A 164 -16.29 -11.77 2.12
N THR A 165 -15.74 -10.56 1.98
CA THR A 165 -14.41 -10.21 2.50
C THR A 165 -14.42 -10.00 4.01
N ASP A 166 -15.52 -9.52 4.59
CA ASP A 166 -15.69 -9.43 6.04
C ASP A 166 -15.71 -10.82 6.70
N ALA A 167 -16.25 -11.83 6.02
CA ALA A 167 -16.26 -13.23 6.46
C ALA A 167 -15.02 -14.03 6.03
N ASN A 168 -14.07 -13.41 5.30
CA ASN A 168 -12.90 -14.11 4.78
C ASN A 168 -11.97 -14.55 5.95
N PRO A 169 -11.49 -15.81 5.96
CA PRO A 169 -10.61 -16.31 7.02
C PRO A 169 -9.35 -15.48 7.23
N ILE A 170 -8.74 -14.97 6.15
CA ILE A 170 -7.53 -14.12 6.20
C ILE A 170 -7.84 -12.77 6.84
N ARG A 171 -9.02 -12.18 6.58
CA ARG A 171 -9.48 -10.99 7.29
C ARG A 171 -9.64 -11.27 8.79
N GLY A 172 -10.21 -12.42 9.14
CA GLY A 172 -10.33 -12.86 10.52
C GLY A 172 -8.98 -13.06 11.22
N GLU A 173 -7.98 -13.61 10.52
CA GLU A 173 -6.61 -13.74 11.02
C GLU A 173 -5.96 -12.37 11.25
N TYR A 174 -6.08 -11.45 10.29
CA TYR A 174 -5.64 -10.06 10.44
C TYR A 174 -6.23 -9.41 11.69
N LEU A 175 -7.56 -9.48 11.85
CA LEU A 175 -8.26 -8.90 12.99
C LEU A 175 -7.74 -9.47 14.33
N ARG A 176 -7.56 -10.79 14.43
CA ARG A 176 -6.96 -11.41 15.62
C ARG A 176 -5.53 -10.92 15.86
N ALA A 177 -4.71 -10.80 14.82
CA ALA A 177 -3.32 -10.37 14.92
C ALA A 177 -3.20 -8.93 15.45
N ILE A 178 -4.15 -8.05 15.12
CA ILE A 178 -4.20 -6.66 15.62
C ILE A 178 -5.05 -6.50 16.90
N GLY A 179 -5.43 -7.61 17.56
CA GLY A 179 -6.12 -7.60 18.85
C GLY A 179 -7.63 -7.34 18.79
N VAL A 180 -8.26 -7.55 17.64
CA VAL A 180 -9.70 -7.38 17.43
C VAL A 180 -10.41 -8.72 17.56
N GLY A 181 -11.26 -8.86 18.58
CA GLY A 181 -12.01 -10.09 18.84
C GLY A 181 -11.32 -11.09 19.75
N ALA A 182 -10.44 -10.63 20.65
CA ALA A 182 -9.99 -11.37 21.83
C ALA A 182 -10.93 -11.14 23.03
#